data_AF-A0A530YEV1-F1
#
_entry.id   AF-A0A530YEV1-F1
#
_cell.length_a   1.000
_cell.length_b   1.000
_cell.length_c   1.000
_cell.angle_alpha   90.00
_cell.angle_beta   90.00
_cell.angle_gamma   90.00
#
_symmetry.space_group_name_H-M   'P 1'
#
loop_
_entity.id
_entity.type
_entity.pdbx_description
1 polymer ?
#
loop_
_entity_poly.entity_id
_entity_poly.type
_entity_poly.pdbx_seq_one_letter_code
_entity_poly.pdbx_strand_id
1 'polypeptide(L)' 'MTDLSAFPIATRWPASYPDRIQLYSFPTPNGVKVSIALEELGLP' A
#
# COMPACT_ATOMS: atom_id res chain seq x y z
N MET A 1 0.39 -17.38 3.28
CA MET A 1 0.38 -16.19 2.38
C MET A 1 -0.79 -15.34 2.82
N THR A 2 -0.58 -14.05 3.07
CA THR A 2 -1.64 -13.15 3.55
C THR A 2 -2.72 -13.05 2.48
N ASP A 3 -3.99 -13.24 2.84
CA ASP A 3 -5.11 -13.14 1.91
C ASP A 3 -5.75 -11.76 2.02
N LEU A 4 -5.75 -11.01 0.91
CA LEU A 4 -6.36 -9.69 0.79
C LEU A 4 -7.65 -9.72 -0.05
N SER A 5 -8.10 -10.91 -0.50
CA SER A 5 -9.30 -11.06 -1.35
C SER A 5 -10.59 -10.62 -0.66
N ALA A 6 -10.60 -10.56 0.67
CA ALA A 6 -11.71 -10.02 1.47
C ALA A 6 -11.93 -8.51 1.25
N PHE A 7 -10.96 -7.78 0.69
CA PHE A 7 -11.06 -6.34 0.44
C PHE A 7 -11.35 -6.06 -1.04
N PRO A 8 -12.52 -5.50 -1.42
CA PRO A 8 -12.88 -5.28 -2.83
C PRO A 8 -11.89 -4.43 -3.63
N ILE A 9 -11.13 -3.55 -2.95
CA ILE A 9 -10.07 -2.75 -3.58
C ILE A 9 -8.98 -3.61 -4.22
N ALA A 10 -8.69 -4.80 -3.66
CA ALA A 10 -7.71 -5.74 -4.17
C ALA A 10 -8.12 -6.37 -5.52
N THR A 11 -9.42 -6.34 -5.87
CA THR A 11 -9.87 -6.73 -7.21
C THR A 11 -9.47 -5.71 -8.27
N ARG A 12 -9.51 -4.40 -7.93
CA ARG A 12 -9.14 -3.32 -8.84
C ARG A 12 -7.62 -3.13 -8.92
N TRP A 13 -6.94 -3.29 -7.79
CA TRP A 13 -5.49 -3.20 -7.68
C TRP A 13 -4.93 -4.42 -6.93
N PRO A 14 -4.68 -5.53 -7.64
CA PRO A 14 -4.17 -6.76 -7.04
C PRO A 14 -2.78 -6.58 -6.43
N ALA A 15 -2.57 -7.13 -5.24
CA ALA A 15 -1.28 -7.09 -4.54
C ALA A 15 -0.33 -8.18 -5.07
N SER A 16 0.80 -7.78 -5.64
CA SER A 16 1.88 -8.73 -6.00
C SER A 16 2.63 -9.26 -4.78
N TYR A 17 2.66 -8.50 -3.68
CA TYR A 17 3.29 -8.84 -2.41
C TYR A 17 2.27 -8.64 -1.28
N PRO A 18 1.35 -9.60 -1.05
CA PRO A 18 0.23 -9.40 -0.13
C PRO A 18 0.63 -9.38 1.35
N ASP A 19 1.87 -9.74 1.65
CA ASP A 19 2.51 -9.63 2.97
C ASP A 19 3.01 -8.22 3.32
N ARG A 20 2.99 -7.28 2.36
CA ARG A 20 3.45 -5.88 2.52
C ARG A 20 2.31 -4.90 2.70
N ILE A 21 2.63 -3.67 3.12
CA ILE A 21 1.65 -2.58 3.19
C ILE A 21 1.22 -2.20 1.76
N GLN A 22 -0.09 -2.22 1.49
CA GLN A 22 -0.62 -1.79 0.19
C GLN A 22 -0.94 -0.30 0.20
N LEU A 23 -0.08 0.52 -0.41
CA LEU A 23 -0.26 1.97 -0.50
C LEU A 23 -1.03 2.36 -1.77
N TYR A 24 -2.33 2.63 -1.63
CA TYR A 24 -3.17 3.19 -2.70
C TYR A 24 -3.20 4.72 -2.59
N SER A 25 -2.30 5.41 -3.30
CA SER A 25 -2.10 6.86 -3.17
C SER A 25 -1.78 7.54 -4.52
N PHE A 26 -1.61 8.86 -4.50
CA PHE A 26 -1.13 9.68 -5.61
C PHE A 26 -0.13 10.71 -5.06
N PRO A 27 0.89 11.18 -5.83
CA PRO A 27 1.91 12.11 -5.34
C PRO A 27 1.39 13.55 -5.16
N THR A 28 0.39 13.70 -4.29
CA THR A 28 -0.12 14.98 -3.79
C THR A 28 0.61 15.35 -2.48
N PRO A 29 0.54 16.61 -2.01
CA PRO A 29 1.13 16.98 -0.72
C PRO A 29 0.63 16.16 0.48
N ASN A 30 -0.58 15.59 0.41
CA ASN A 30 -1.06 14.67 1.44
C ASN A 30 -0.61 13.23 1.20
N GLY A 31 -0.59 12.78 -0.06
CA GLY A 31 -0.18 11.41 -0.41
C GLY A 31 1.29 11.15 -0.10
N VAL A 32 2.17 12.14 -0.34
CA VAL A 32 3.60 12.00 -0.05
C VAL A 32 3.90 11.86 1.44
N LYS A 33 3.02 12.31 2.34
CA LYS A 33 3.21 12.15 3.79
C LYS A 33 3.33 10.67 4.16
N VAL A 34 2.51 9.82 3.55
CA VAL A 34 2.48 8.38 3.84
C VAL A 34 3.64 7.68 3.15
N SER A 35 3.95 8.00 1.89
CA SER A 35 5.10 7.38 1.21
C SER A 35 6.43 7.75 1.88
N ILE A 36 6.61 9.01 2.29
CA ILE A 36 7.80 9.44 3.04
C ILE A 36 7.88 8.70 4.37
N ALA A 37 6.78 8.58 5.13
CA ALA A 37 6.81 7.85 6.39
C ALA A 37 7.20 6.37 6.21
N LEU A 38 6.74 5.71 5.15
CA LEU A 38 7.12 4.32 4.85
C LEU A 38 8.62 4.19 4.56
N GLU A 39 9.17 5.11 3.76
CA GLU A 39 10.60 5.17 3.47
C GLU A 39 11.45 5.44 4.72
N GLU A 40 11.10 6.47 5.50
CA GLU A 40 11.83 6.86 6.72
C GLU A 40 11.82 5.76 7.80
N LEU A 41 10.75 4.95 7.85
CA LEU A 41 10.63 3.82 8.77
C LEU A 41 11.18 2.50 8.19
N GLY A 42 11.61 2.49 6.92
CA GLY A 42 12.09 1.29 6.24
C GLY A 42 11.04 0.18 6.13
N LEU A 43 9.76 0.55 6.02
CA LEU A 43 8.66 -0.42 5.95
C LEU A 43 8.41 -0.87 4.50
N PRO A 44 8.28 -2.19 4.27
CA PRO A 44 8.07 -2.76 2.94
C PRO A 44 6.61 -2.67 2.44
#